data_AF-A0A814ZYK7-F1
#
_entry.id   AF-A0A814ZYK7-F1
#
_cell.length_a   1.000
_cell.length_b   1.000
_cell.length_c   1.000
_cell.angle_alpha   90.00
_cell.angle_beta   90.00
_cell.angle_gamma   90.00
#
_symmetry.space_group_name_H-M   'P 1'
#
loop_
_entity.id
_entity.type
_entity.pdbx_description
1 polymer ?
#
loop_
_entity_poly.entity_id
_entity_poly.type
_entity_poly.pdbx_seq_one_letter_code
_entity_poly.pdbx_strand_id
1 'polypeptide(L)'
;MHKSKNDQNFLIPCDDADIAVKGVKNRAILAQKLLDELTDRNPFVTIFLLDCCRLYYLRDRNLEQLRARGENLDTPKSSGLKEMHLSAGSLIAFACAPGAIANDLEGQRNGLFTKYLLRHIGTVNEDVRMILADVTHD
;
A
#
# COMPACT_ATOMS: atom_id res chain seq x y z
N MET A 1 4.80 0.97 0.15
CA MET A 1 4.60 0.04 -0.99
C MET A 1 5.16 0.66 -2.27
N HIS A 2 5.46 -0.13 -3.30
CA HIS A 2 5.90 0.39 -4.60
C HIS A 2 5.11 -0.24 -5.75
N LYS A 3 4.78 0.55 -6.77
CA LYS A 3 4.27 0.02 -8.04
C LYS A 3 5.39 -0.01 -9.09
N SER A 4 5.72 -1.20 -9.59
CA SER A 4 6.75 -1.35 -10.64
C SER A 4 6.27 -0.84 -12.00
N LYS A 5 7.21 -0.67 -12.94
CA LYS A 5 6.92 -0.33 -14.35
C LYS A 5 6.01 -1.34 -15.05
N ASN A 6 5.98 -2.59 -14.57
CA ASN A 6 5.10 -3.65 -15.08
C ASN A 6 3.76 -3.70 -14.32
N ASP A 7 3.39 -2.61 -13.64
CA ASP A 7 2.08 -2.46 -12.99
C ASP A 7 1.83 -3.50 -11.87
N GLN A 8 2.87 -3.85 -11.12
CA GLN A 8 2.78 -4.78 -9.97
C GLN A 8 3.04 -4.05 -8.65
N ASN A 9 2.25 -4.37 -7.61
CA ASN A 9 2.39 -3.83 -6.27
C ASN A 9 3.37 -4.64 -5.41
N PHE A 10 4.31 -3.97 -4.76
CA PHE A 10 5.30 -4.58 -3.87
C PHE A 10 5.21 -4.01 -2.45
N LEU A 11 5.25 -4.88 -1.45
CA LEU A 11 5.49 -4.55 -0.05
C LEU A 11 7.00 -4.40 0.15
N ILE A 12 7.44 -3.20 0.49
CA ILE A 12 8.85 -2.87 0.67
C ILE A 12 9.22 -3.12 2.14
N PRO A 13 10.31 -3.85 2.44
CA PRO A 13 10.80 -4.02 3.81
C PRO A 13 11.19 -2.68 4.43
N CYS A 14 10.90 -2.49 5.72
CA CYS A 14 11.22 -1.25 6.44
C CYS A 14 12.72 -1.08 6.73
N ASP A 15 13.47 -2.19 6.76
CA ASP A 15 14.91 -2.26 7.00
C ASP A 15 15.73 -2.12 5.71
N ASP A 16 15.08 -2.04 4.55
CA ASP A 16 15.75 -1.94 3.26
C ASP A 16 15.76 -0.49 2.72
N ALA A 17 16.59 0.35 3.34
CA ALA A 17 16.69 1.76 2.96
C ALA A 17 17.16 1.97 1.51
N ASP A 18 17.97 1.06 0.97
CA ASP A 18 18.66 1.21 -0.33
C ASP A 18 18.00 0.48 -1.51
N ILE A 19 16.80 -0.05 -1.30
CA ILE A 19 16.06 -0.71 -2.36
C ILE A 19 15.83 0.25 -3.54
N ALA A 20 16.25 -0.22 -4.72
CA ALA A 20 16.11 0.49 -5.99
C ALA A 20 15.23 -0.30 -6.94
N VAL A 21 14.71 0.36 -7.98
CA VAL A 21 13.81 -0.24 -8.98
C VAL A 21 14.35 -1.57 -9.54
N LYS A 22 15.66 -1.67 -9.79
CA LYS A 22 16.29 -2.89 -10.34
C LYS A 22 16.32 -4.07 -9.35
N GLY A 23 16.27 -3.81 -8.04
CA GLY A 23 16.37 -4.83 -6.99
C GLY A 23 15.02 -5.24 -6.38
N VAL A 24 13.94 -4.50 -6.68
CA VAL A 24 12.65 -4.66 -5.97
C VAL A 24 12.08 -6.08 -6.06
N LYS A 25 12.21 -6.76 -7.21
CA LYS A 25 11.66 -8.12 -7.39
C LYS A 25 12.33 -9.17 -6.50
N ASN A 26 13.58 -8.95 -6.10
CA ASN A 26 14.36 -9.91 -5.30
C ASN A 26 14.36 -9.56 -3.81
N ARG A 27 13.98 -8.33 -3.45
CA ARG A 27 14.12 -7.77 -2.09
C ARG A 27 12.79 -7.35 -1.48
N ALA A 28 11.70 -7.37 -2.24
CA ALA A 28 10.36 -7.01 -1.79
C ALA A 28 9.37 -8.13 -2.07
N ILE A 29 8.23 -8.09 -1.38
CA ILE A 29 7.17 -9.08 -1.54
C ILE A 29 6.17 -8.58 -2.58
N LEU A 30 5.86 -9.39 -3.58
CA LEU A 30 4.78 -9.11 -4.54
C LEU A 30 3.43 -9.23 -3.81
N ALA A 31 2.71 -8.12 -3.64
CA ALA A 31 1.51 -8.06 -2.81
C ALA A 31 0.39 -8.96 -3.32
N GLN A 32 0.22 -9.05 -4.65
CA GLN A 32 -0.76 -9.96 -5.26
C GLN A 32 -0.41 -11.42 -4.96
N LYS A 33 0.86 -11.82 -5.09
CA LYS A 33 1.30 -13.18 -4.80
C LYS A 33 1.04 -13.56 -3.35
N LEU A 34 1.30 -12.66 -2.41
CA LEU A 34 1.01 -12.89 -0.99
C LEU A 34 -0.50 -13.06 -0.76
N LEU A 35 -1.33 -12.24 -1.40
CA LEU A 35 -2.79 -12.39 -1.34
C LEU A 35 -3.23 -13.75 -1.90
N ASP A 36 -2.74 -14.12 -3.09
CA ASP A 36 -3.06 -15.39 -3.74
C ASP A 36 -2.70 -16.58 -2.83
N GLU A 37 -1.47 -16.61 -2.29
CA GLU A 37 -0.98 -17.66 -1.38
C GLU A 37 -1.80 -17.78 -0.08
N LEU A 38 -2.38 -16.67 0.41
CA LEU A 38 -3.27 -16.68 1.57
C LEU A 38 -4.65 -17.22 1.18
N THR A 39 -5.19 -16.79 0.03
CA THR A 39 -6.51 -17.23 -0.45
C THR A 39 -6.53 -18.70 -0.87
N ASP A 40 -5.42 -19.21 -1.40
CA ASP A 40 -5.27 -20.62 -1.81
C ASP A 40 -5.36 -21.60 -0.63
N ARG A 41 -5.17 -21.12 0.60
CA ARG A 41 -5.38 -21.90 1.82
C ARG A 41 -6.86 -22.05 2.19
N ASN A 42 -7.76 -21.48 1.39
CA ASN A 42 -9.20 -21.52 1.54
C ASN A 42 -9.68 -21.11 2.96
N PRO A 43 -9.23 -19.96 3.51
CA PRO A 43 -9.77 -19.45 4.76
C PRO A 43 -11.23 -19.03 4.56
N PHE A 44 -12.00 -18.97 5.65
CA PHE A 44 -13.37 -18.46 5.60
C PHE A 44 -13.44 -17.01 5.09
N VAL A 45 -12.46 -16.19 5.49
CA VAL A 45 -12.31 -14.81 5.02
C VAL A 45 -10.83 -14.43 4.96
N THR A 46 -10.44 -13.67 3.94
CA THR A 46 -9.11 -13.04 3.85
C THR A 46 -9.27 -11.53 3.90
N ILE A 47 -8.63 -10.86 4.86
CA ILE A 47 -8.72 -9.41 5.01
C ILE A 47 -7.32 -8.81 4.90
N PHE A 48 -7.14 -7.87 3.99
CA PHE A 48 -5.90 -7.14 3.76
C PHE A 48 -6.09 -5.66 4.06
N LEU A 49 -5.54 -5.21 5.19
CA LEU A 49 -5.56 -3.81 5.61
C LEU A 49 -4.19 -3.18 5.28
N LEU A 50 -4.16 -2.33 4.26
CA LEU A 50 -2.93 -1.69 3.77
C LEU A 50 -2.85 -0.26 4.28
N ASP A 51 -2.31 -0.11 5.49
CA ASP A 51 -1.97 1.20 6.08
C ASP A 51 -0.59 1.66 5.58
N CYS A 52 -0.58 2.14 4.35
CA CYS A 52 0.64 2.64 3.73
C CYS A 52 0.34 3.69 2.65
N CYS A 53 1.34 4.50 2.37
CA CYS A 53 1.28 5.44 1.26
C CYS A 53 1.10 4.70 -0.07
N ARG A 54 0.17 5.19 -0.89
CA ARG A 54 -0.03 4.77 -2.28
C ARG A 54 0.70 5.66 -3.28
N LEU A 55 1.53 6.56 -2.75
CA LEU A 55 2.57 7.30 -3.43
C LEU A 55 3.93 6.72 -3.02
N TYR A 56 4.74 6.27 -3.98
CA TYR A 56 6.12 5.91 -3.66
C TYR A 56 7.05 5.97 -4.88
N TYR A 57 8.06 6.81 -4.78
CA TYR A 57 9.17 6.91 -5.72
C TYR A 57 10.32 6.07 -5.20
N LEU A 58 10.48 4.83 -5.67
CA LEU A 58 11.76 4.14 -5.47
C LEU A 58 12.85 4.98 -6.13
N ARG A 59 14.00 5.10 -5.47
CA ARG A 59 15.17 5.78 -6.02
C ARG A 59 15.52 5.14 -7.37
N ASP A 60 15.36 5.91 -8.44
CA ASP A 60 15.83 5.56 -9.77
C ASP A 60 17.11 6.36 -9.99
N ARG A 61 18.26 5.71 -9.76
CA ARG A 61 19.59 6.35 -9.84
C ARG A 61 19.84 6.99 -11.21
N ASN A 62 19.23 6.48 -12.28
CA ASN A 62 19.34 7.09 -13.60
C ASN A 62 18.58 8.42 -13.63
N LEU A 63 17.36 8.44 -13.08
CA LEU A 63 16.53 9.64 -12.95
C LEU A 63 17.22 10.70 -12.06
N GLU A 64 17.86 10.27 -10.97
CA GLU A 64 18.64 11.13 -10.09
C GLU A 64 19.86 11.73 -10.80
N GLN A 65 20.58 10.92 -11.60
CA GLN A 65 21.71 11.40 -12.42
C GLN A 65 21.27 12.39 -13.51
N LEU A 66 20.14 12.15 -14.17
CA LEU A 66 19.60 13.07 -15.19
C LEU A 66 19.15 14.40 -14.54
N ARG A 67 18.49 14.35 -13.38
CA ARG A 67 18.16 15.55 -12.57
C ARG A 67 19.40 16.31 -12.12
N ALA A 68 20.44 15.61 -11.68
CA ALA A 68 21.71 16.23 -11.28
C ALA A 68 22.43 16.93 -12.46
N ARG A 69 22.11 16.56 -13.70
CA ARG A 69 22.59 17.20 -14.94
C ARG A 69 21.71 18.38 -15.40
N GLY A 70 20.69 18.76 -14.64
CA GLY A 70 19.82 19.89 -14.96
C GLY A 70 18.76 19.59 -16.02
N GLU A 71 18.50 18.32 -16.34
CA GLU A 71 17.44 17.95 -17.27
C GLU A 71 16.06 18.09 -16.59
N ASN A 72 15.16 18.87 -17.22
CA ASN A 72 13.77 18.98 -16.80
C ASN A 72 13.04 17.66 -17.09
N LEU A 73 13.15 16.72 -16.15
CA LEU A 73 12.40 15.47 -16.22
C LEU A 73 11.03 15.66 -15.57
N ASP A 74 9.96 15.47 -16.34
CA ASP A 74 8.61 15.38 -15.80
C ASP A 74 8.62 14.43 -14.59
N THR A 75 8.27 14.93 -13.41
CA THR A 75 8.01 14.07 -12.26
C THR A 75 6.98 13.04 -12.70
N PRO A 76 7.29 11.72 -12.66
CA PRO A 76 6.33 10.73 -13.09
C PRO A 76 5.04 10.97 -12.32
N LYS A 77 3.95 11.29 -13.03
CA LYS A 77 2.61 11.30 -12.46
C LYS A 77 2.46 9.95 -11.79
N SER A 78 2.47 9.93 -10.46
CA SER A 78 2.38 8.70 -9.70
C SER A 78 0.98 8.15 -9.90
N SER A 79 0.80 7.31 -10.92
CA SER A 79 -0.33 6.42 -10.94
C SER A 79 -0.20 5.57 -9.67
N GLY A 80 -1.22 5.63 -8.80
CA GLY A 80 -1.21 4.90 -7.53
C GLY A 80 -1.00 3.39 -7.72
N LEU A 81 -1.04 2.65 -6.62
CA LEU A 81 -0.98 1.19 -6.65
C LEU A 81 -1.91 0.59 -7.73
N LYS A 82 -1.46 -0.47 -8.38
CA LYS A 82 -2.28 -1.26 -9.30
C LYS A 82 -3.50 -1.78 -8.57
N GLU A 83 -4.61 -1.92 -9.28
CA GLU A 83 -5.74 -2.71 -8.82
C GLU A 83 -5.28 -4.13 -8.44
N MET A 84 -5.70 -4.62 -7.26
CA MET A 84 -5.43 -5.98 -6.83
C MET A 84 -6.66 -6.83 -7.11
N HIS A 85 -6.45 -8.03 -7.64
CA HIS A 85 -7.53 -8.95 -7.93
C HIS A 85 -7.89 -9.71 -6.65
N LEU A 86 -9.17 -9.71 -6.30
CA LEU A 86 -9.67 -10.39 -5.11
C LEU A 86 -10.39 -11.67 -5.49
N SER A 87 -10.10 -12.74 -4.75
CA SER A 87 -10.90 -13.97 -4.75
C SER A 87 -12.17 -13.77 -3.92
N ALA A 88 -13.21 -14.58 -4.18
CA ALA A 88 -14.41 -14.57 -3.34
C ALA A 88 -14.04 -14.83 -1.86
N GLY A 89 -14.69 -14.12 -0.93
CA GLY A 89 -14.35 -14.16 0.49
C GLY A 89 -13.11 -13.32 0.87
N SER A 90 -12.62 -12.45 -0.02
CA SER A 90 -11.50 -11.55 0.26
C SER A 90 -11.93 -10.08 0.31
N LEU A 91 -11.28 -9.31 1.16
CA LEU A 91 -11.48 -7.87 1.32
C LEU A 91 -10.12 -7.16 1.37
N ILE A 92 -10.01 -6.04 0.67
CA ILE A 92 -8.86 -5.14 0.74
C ILE A 92 -9.32 -3.75 1.16
N ALA A 93 -8.64 -3.18 2.15
CA ALA A 93 -8.82 -1.80 2.59
C ALA A 93 -7.50 -1.05 2.43
N PHE A 94 -7.57 0.15 1.87
CA PHE A 94 -6.42 1.04 1.71
C PHE A 94 -6.61 2.26 2.61
N ALA A 95 -5.57 2.66 3.35
CA ALA A 95 -5.62 3.85 4.20
C ALA A 95 -5.78 5.18 3.43
N CYS A 96 -5.51 5.19 2.12
CA CYS A 96 -5.64 6.39 1.30
C CYS A 96 -6.03 6.08 -0.15
N ALA A 97 -6.46 7.12 -0.87
CA ALA A 97 -6.78 7.06 -2.29
C ALA A 97 -5.54 6.70 -3.14
N PRO A 98 -5.72 6.17 -4.37
CA PRO A 98 -4.60 5.91 -5.28
C PRO A 98 -3.77 7.16 -5.52
N GLY A 99 -2.44 7.07 -5.34
CA GLY A 99 -1.53 8.21 -5.53
C GLY A 99 -1.46 9.19 -4.36
N ALA A 100 -2.21 8.95 -3.27
CA ALA A 100 -2.15 9.74 -2.06
C ALA A 100 -1.15 9.16 -1.04
N ILE A 101 -0.77 10.02 -0.09
CA ILE A 101 0.07 9.69 1.07
C ILE A 101 -0.88 9.36 2.23
N ALA A 102 -0.62 8.26 2.94
CA ALA A 102 -1.35 7.95 4.17
C ALA A 102 -0.87 8.91 5.28
N ASN A 103 -1.79 9.48 6.05
CA ASN A 103 -1.45 10.47 7.06
C ASN A 103 -1.06 9.79 8.37
N ASP A 104 0.20 9.88 8.76
CA ASP A 104 0.73 9.27 10.00
C ASP A 104 0.42 10.08 11.28
N LEU A 105 -0.15 11.29 11.15
CA LEU A 105 -0.45 12.20 12.27
C LEU A 105 0.76 12.45 13.18
N GLU A 106 1.63 13.40 12.80
CA GLU A 106 2.85 13.73 13.57
C GLU A 106 2.59 13.88 15.08
N GLY A 107 3.42 13.22 15.90
CA GLY A 107 3.32 13.24 17.35
C GLY A 107 2.20 12.38 17.95
N GLN A 108 1.42 11.66 17.14
CA GLN A 108 0.43 10.69 17.61
C GLN A 108 0.99 9.27 17.66
N ARG A 109 0.33 8.40 18.44
CA ARG A 109 0.68 6.97 18.54
C ARG A 109 0.37 6.19 17.25
N ASN A 110 -0.71 6.54 16.55
CA ASN A 110 -1.20 5.84 15.37
C ASN A 110 -1.45 6.82 14.23
N GLY A 111 -1.22 6.38 12.99
CA GLY A 111 -1.68 7.08 11.79
C GLY A 111 -3.21 7.18 11.72
N LEU A 112 -3.71 8.06 10.84
CA LEU A 112 -5.12 8.43 10.72
C LEU A 112 -6.03 7.21 10.52
N PHE A 113 -5.66 6.31 9.59
CA PHE A 113 -6.42 5.10 9.32
C PHE A 113 -6.49 4.20 10.56
N THR A 114 -5.34 3.86 11.14
CA THR A 114 -5.28 3.01 12.34
C THR A 114 -6.00 3.66 13.53
N LYS A 115 -5.92 4.99 13.70
CA LYS A 115 -6.60 5.72 14.78
C LYS A 115 -8.11 5.48 14.74
N TYR A 116 -8.73 5.62 13.58
CA TYR A 116 -10.18 5.43 13.43
C TYR A 116 -10.58 3.96 13.33
N LEU A 117 -9.74 3.10 12.75
CA LEU A 117 -9.97 1.65 12.76
C LEU A 117 -10.12 1.12 14.19
N LEU A 118 -9.25 1.54 15.11
CA LEU A 118 -9.31 1.10 16.51
C LEU A 118 -10.58 1.54 17.24
N ARG A 119 -11.29 2.57 16.76
CA ARG A 119 -12.57 3.01 17.31
C ARG A 119 -13.71 2.05 16.98
N HIS A 120 -13.67 1.43 15.81
CA HIS A 120 -14.79 0.67 15.24
C HIS A 120 -14.55 -0.85 15.20
N ILE A 121 -13.29 -1.32 15.15
CA ILE A 121 -12.96 -2.74 14.94
C ILE A 121 -13.39 -3.66 16.10
N GLY A 122 -13.64 -3.09 17.29
CA GLY A 122 -14.13 -3.81 18.46
C GLY A 122 -15.65 -3.97 18.51
N THR A 123 -16.41 -3.42 17.55
CA THR A 123 -17.87 -3.49 17.52
C THR A 123 -18.32 -4.93 17.28
N VAL A 124 -19.04 -5.49 18.25
CA VAL A 124 -19.53 -6.87 18.21
C VAL A 124 -20.74 -6.97 17.28
N ASN A 125 -20.86 -8.08 16.55
CA ASN A 125 -21.95 -8.38 15.63
C ASN A 125 -22.10 -7.40 14.45
N GLU A 126 -21.03 -6.68 14.10
CA GLU A 126 -21.02 -5.77 12.94
C GLU A 126 -20.32 -6.41 11.73
N ASP A 127 -20.79 -6.09 10.53
CA ASP A 127 -20.13 -6.52 9.30
C ASP A 127 -18.83 -5.73 9.12
N VAL A 128 -17.72 -6.40 8.82
CA VAL A 128 -16.42 -5.75 8.63
C VAL A 128 -16.44 -4.66 7.55
N ARG A 129 -17.32 -4.78 6.55
CA ARG A 129 -17.52 -3.76 5.51
C ARG A 129 -18.15 -2.50 6.07
N MET A 130 -19.06 -2.64 7.04
CA MET A 130 -19.68 -1.51 7.74
C MET A 130 -18.68 -0.86 8.68
N ILE A 131 -17.91 -1.66 9.45
CA ILE A 131 -16.79 -1.16 10.27
C ILE A 131 -15.84 -0.30 9.42
N LEU A 132 -15.43 -0.82 8.26
CA LEU A 132 -14.51 -0.08 7.37
C LEU A 132 -15.19 1.13 6.70
N ALA A 133 -16.49 1.08 6.44
CA ALA A 133 -17.23 2.24 5.97
C ALA A 133 -17.26 3.34 7.03
N ASP A 134 -17.49 3.01 8.30
CA ASP A 134 -17.51 3.98 9.41
C ASP A 134 -16.13 4.65 9.58
N VAL A 135 -15.04 3.91 9.40
CA VAL A 135 -13.67 4.46 9.38
C VAL A 135 -13.51 5.55 8.30
N THR A 136 -14.24 5.50 7.19
CA THR A 136 -14.15 6.52 6.13
C THR A 136 -14.99 7.77 6.38
N HIS A 137 -15.90 7.74 7.37
CA HIS A 137 -16.77 8.86 7.72
C HIS A 137 -16.27 9.69 8.91
N ASP A 138 -15.20 9.25 9.58
CA ASP A 138 -14.51 9.92 10.69
C ASP A 138 -13.30 10.77 10.24
#